data_AF-R7WPE5-F1
#
_entry.id   AF-R7WPE5-F1
#
_cell.length_a   1.000
_cell.length_b   1.000
_cell.length_c   1.000
_cell.angle_alpha   90.00
_cell.angle_beta   90.00
_cell.angle_gamma   90.00
#
_symmetry.space_group_name_H-M   'P 1'
#
loop_
_entity.id
_entity.type
_entity.pdbx_description
1 polymer ?
#
loop_
_entity_poly.entity_id
_entity_poly.type
_entity_poly.pdbx_seq_one_letter_code
_entity_poly.pdbx_strand_id
1 'polypeptide(L)'
;MIAAVFVVAVPRLLTNGEGIVAGVLGLMAIACLAMAALACETAGMSRIRRQPRVKPVGGLHGNGIRIRTQRTLPVALGTSLVASAVFGGLAWLLWHDDRTGGLLAHGADTEQNATTGLIVCLGAIALGIPLGLSSAATRITLSTNGIRRENRFRIVGIKRHTDVFVPWSSITAISRDHQEISTGWGTRYNLLIRLEHDDPVLEPRWHLDTPTSIALPVSRLTAEPNTLYAAIHRLHTEPESRKALYRADAPKLLEAPPLRQRWRNE
;
A
#
# COMPACT_ATOMS: atom_id res chain seq x y z
N MET A 1 -7.19 -17.69 10.34
CA MET A 1 -6.55 -17.70 11.68
C MET A 1 -6.93 -16.49 12.53
N ILE A 2 -6.71 -15.24 12.11
CA ILE A 2 -7.10 -14.05 12.90
C ILE A 2 -8.63 -14.02 13.15
N ALA A 3 -9.45 -14.26 12.12
CA ALA A 3 -10.91 -14.32 12.27
C ALA A 3 -11.41 -15.44 13.21
N ALA A 4 -10.71 -16.57 13.29
CA ALA A 4 -11.13 -17.72 14.10
C ALA A 4 -10.90 -17.49 15.60
N VAL A 5 -9.84 -16.75 15.97
CA VAL A 5 -9.59 -16.34 17.35
C VAL A 5 -10.64 -15.32 17.82
N PHE A 6 -11.10 -14.44 16.92
CA PHE A 6 -12.16 -13.47 17.22
C PHE A 6 -13.55 -14.11 17.40
N VAL A 7 -13.90 -15.13 16.60
CA VAL A 7 -15.22 -15.80 16.68
C VAL A 7 -15.41 -16.59 17.98
N VAL A 8 -14.33 -17.08 18.59
CA VAL A 8 -14.40 -17.86 19.85
C VAL A 8 -14.27 -16.97 21.09
N ALA A 9 -13.54 -15.85 21.01
CA ALA A 9 -13.34 -14.95 22.16
C ALA A 9 -14.55 -14.05 22.43
N VAL A 10 -15.27 -13.60 21.39
CA VAL A 10 -16.39 -12.64 21.51
C VAL A 10 -17.60 -13.20 22.28
N PRO A 11 -18.06 -14.45 22.07
CA PRO A 11 -19.22 -14.97 22.81
C PRO A 11 -18.94 -15.19 24.29
N ARG A 12 -17.69 -15.53 24.66
CA ARG A 12 -17.29 -15.69 26.07
C ARG A 12 -17.08 -14.36 26.80
N LEU A 13 -16.81 -13.27 26.08
CA LEU A 13 -16.65 -11.93 26.65
C LEU A 13 -17.98 -11.18 26.87
N LEU A 14 -19.03 -11.54 26.13
CA LEU A 14 -20.34 -10.85 26.19
C LEU A 14 -21.20 -11.25 27.39
N THR A 15 -20.83 -12.28 28.15
CA THR A 15 -21.65 -12.80 29.25
C THR A 15 -21.42 -12.08 30.59
N ASN A 16 -20.36 -11.28 30.74
CA ASN A 16 -20.03 -10.61 32.02
C ASN A 16 -19.56 -9.14 31.78
N GLY A 17 -20.37 -8.14 32.17
CA GLY A 17 -19.90 -6.76 32.45
C GLY A 17 -20.00 -5.73 31.31
N GLU A 18 -20.73 -4.64 31.57
CA GLU A 18 -21.17 -3.58 30.64
C GLU A 18 -20.06 -2.73 29.98
N GLY A 19 -18.80 -2.89 30.37
CA GLY A 19 -17.67 -2.06 29.89
C GLY A 19 -16.55 -2.85 29.27
N ILE A 20 -16.57 -4.17 29.41
CA ILE A 20 -15.98 -5.04 28.40
C ILE A 20 -16.68 -4.77 27.06
N VAL A 21 -17.99 -4.52 27.09
CA VAL A 21 -18.78 -4.12 25.93
C VAL A 21 -18.27 -2.81 25.32
N ALA A 22 -18.02 -1.76 26.11
CA ALA A 22 -17.54 -0.46 25.59
C ALA A 22 -16.13 -0.56 24.96
N GLY A 23 -15.20 -1.28 25.61
CA GLY A 23 -13.85 -1.51 25.07
C GLY A 23 -13.86 -2.36 23.80
N VAL A 24 -14.67 -3.43 23.76
CA VAL A 24 -14.86 -4.28 22.58
C VAL A 24 -15.53 -3.50 21.44
N LEU A 25 -16.50 -2.64 21.72
CA LEU A 25 -17.15 -1.78 20.73
C LEU A 25 -16.17 -0.77 20.13
N GLY A 26 -15.30 -0.15 20.94
CA GLY A 26 -14.25 0.75 20.44
C GLY A 26 -13.25 0.04 19.52
N LEU A 27 -12.80 -1.16 19.92
CA LEU A 27 -11.89 -1.99 19.13
C LEU A 27 -12.55 -2.49 17.83
N MET A 28 -13.84 -2.86 17.89
CA MET A 28 -14.65 -3.21 16.72
C MET A 28 -14.81 -2.02 15.77
N ALA A 29 -15.09 -0.81 16.28
CA ALA A 29 -15.22 0.38 15.44
C ALA A 29 -13.92 0.69 14.69
N ILE A 30 -12.76 0.60 15.37
CA ILE A 30 -11.44 0.79 14.76
C ILE A 30 -11.15 -0.31 13.72
N ALA A 31 -11.45 -1.57 14.03
CA ALA A 31 -11.30 -2.69 13.11
C ALA A 31 -12.21 -2.55 11.87
N CYS A 32 -13.47 -2.17 12.06
CA CYS A 32 -14.43 -1.91 10.99
C CYS A 32 -13.99 -0.74 10.10
N LEU A 33 -13.48 0.36 10.68
CA LEU A 33 -12.93 1.49 9.92
C LEU A 33 -11.69 1.08 9.12
N ALA A 34 -10.79 0.30 9.70
CA ALA A 34 -9.62 -0.24 8.99
C ALA A 34 -10.04 -1.17 7.85
N MET A 35 -11.01 -2.05 8.08
CA MET A 35 -11.58 -2.96 7.07
C MET A 35 -12.33 -2.21 5.96
N ALA A 36 -13.07 -1.16 6.30
CA ALA A 36 -13.73 -0.31 5.31
C ALA A 36 -12.70 0.46 4.46
N ALA A 37 -11.63 0.99 5.07
CA ALA A 37 -10.53 1.61 4.33
C ALA A 37 -9.83 0.61 3.40
N LEU A 38 -9.61 -0.62 3.87
CA LEU A 38 -9.07 -1.73 3.07
C LEU A 38 -9.98 -2.05 1.88
N ALA A 39 -11.29 -2.19 2.10
CA ALA A 39 -12.27 -2.47 1.06
C ALA A 39 -12.36 -1.35 0.02
N CYS A 40 -12.30 -0.09 0.46
CA CYS A 40 -12.28 1.06 -0.44
C CYS A 40 -11.01 1.13 -1.30
N GLU A 41 -9.87 0.70 -0.75
CA GLU A 41 -8.59 0.62 -1.48
C GLU A 41 -8.60 -0.53 -2.49
N THR A 42 -9.07 -1.72 -2.11
CA THR A 42 -9.17 -2.87 -3.02
C THR A 42 -10.19 -2.65 -4.12
N ALA A 43 -11.30 -1.95 -3.84
CA ALA A 43 -12.29 -1.54 -4.82
C ALA A 43 -11.77 -0.46 -5.80
N GLY A 44 -10.56 0.07 -5.60
CA GLY A 44 -9.95 1.03 -6.52
C GLY A 44 -10.61 2.41 -6.50
N MET A 45 -11.46 2.71 -5.51
CA MET A 45 -12.15 4.01 -5.42
C MET A 45 -11.17 5.18 -5.25
N SER A 46 -9.99 4.93 -4.67
CA SER A 46 -8.90 5.91 -4.60
C SER A 46 -8.39 6.38 -5.98
N ARG A 47 -8.70 5.64 -7.06
CA ARG A 47 -8.27 5.91 -8.44
C ARG A 47 -9.24 6.77 -9.24
N ILE A 48 -10.43 7.05 -8.71
CA ILE A 48 -11.49 7.81 -9.40
C ILE A 48 -11.20 9.32 -9.41
N ARG A 49 -10.39 9.82 -8.47
CA ARG A 49 -10.07 11.26 -8.35
C ARG A 49 -8.63 11.54 -8.78
N ARG A 50 -8.41 12.69 -9.46
CA ARG A 50 -7.09 13.23 -9.80
C ARG A 50 -6.11 13.04 -8.65
N GLN A 51 -5.09 12.22 -8.84
CA GLN A 51 -4.13 11.93 -7.77
C GLN A 51 -3.01 12.98 -7.78
N PRO A 52 -2.90 13.86 -6.77
CA PRO A 52 -1.91 14.96 -6.70
C PRO A 52 -0.45 14.48 -6.54
N ARG A 53 -0.19 13.20 -6.81
CA ARG A 53 1.08 12.51 -6.57
C ARG A 53 1.88 12.22 -7.84
N VAL A 54 1.33 12.55 -9.01
CA VAL A 54 2.04 12.62 -10.28
C VAL A 54 2.66 14.01 -10.39
N LYS A 55 3.99 14.10 -10.41
CA LYS A 55 4.70 15.38 -10.49
C LYS A 55 5.60 15.44 -11.72
N PRO A 56 5.66 16.58 -12.42
CA PRO A 56 6.73 16.81 -13.38
C PRO A 56 8.07 16.83 -12.62
N VAL A 57 9.10 16.26 -13.24
CA VAL A 57 10.45 16.18 -12.68
C VAL A 57 11.43 16.49 -13.79
N GLY A 58 12.31 17.47 -13.55
CA GLY A 58 13.56 17.61 -14.28
C GLY A 58 14.67 16.81 -13.58
N GLY A 59 15.54 16.15 -14.35
CA GLY A 59 16.64 15.39 -13.78
C GLY A 59 17.67 14.93 -14.81
N LEU A 60 18.61 14.10 -14.34
CA LEU A 60 19.77 13.58 -15.11
C LEU A 60 19.43 12.91 -16.45
N HIS A 61 18.21 12.38 -16.61
CA HIS A 61 17.77 11.69 -17.83
C HIS A 61 16.72 12.50 -18.63
N GLY A 62 16.68 13.82 -18.40
CA GLY A 62 15.73 14.74 -19.04
C GLY A 62 14.50 15.02 -18.20
N ASN A 63 13.60 15.83 -18.77
CA ASN A 63 12.29 16.12 -18.19
C ASN A 63 11.38 14.90 -18.28
N GLY A 64 10.51 14.75 -17.30
CA GLY A 64 9.64 13.58 -17.21
C GLY A 64 8.57 13.69 -16.16
N ILE A 65 7.84 12.59 -16.01
CA ILE A 65 6.74 12.44 -15.06
C ILE A 65 7.13 11.40 -14.04
N ARG A 66 6.99 11.73 -12.75
CA ARG A 66 7.20 10.77 -11.66
C ARG A 66 5.86 10.31 -11.09
N ILE A 67 5.68 8.98 -11.11
CA ILE A 67 4.55 8.24 -10.56
C ILE A 67 5.02 7.58 -9.27
N ARG A 68 4.23 7.71 -8.19
CA ARG A 68 4.55 7.14 -6.88
C ARG A 68 3.62 5.98 -6.53
N THR A 69 4.09 5.08 -5.69
CA THR A 69 3.24 4.07 -5.03
C THR A 69 2.22 4.71 -4.08
N GLN A 70 1.02 4.13 -4.01
CA GLN A 70 0.05 4.39 -2.95
C GLN A 70 0.52 3.72 -1.65
N ARG A 71 0.67 4.50 -0.58
CA ARG A 71 1.20 4.06 0.73
C ARG A 71 0.13 4.13 1.81
N THR A 72 -1.04 3.55 1.58
CA THR A 72 -2.16 3.69 2.51
C THR A 72 -2.25 2.50 3.46
N LEU A 73 -2.11 1.28 2.96
CA LEU A 73 -2.45 0.07 3.73
C LEU A 73 -1.55 -0.24 4.95
N PRO A 74 -0.21 -0.42 4.83
CA PRO A 74 0.63 -0.74 5.99
C PRO A 74 0.73 0.42 6.99
N VAL A 75 0.65 1.65 6.50
CA VAL A 75 0.64 2.86 7.35
C VAL A 75 -0.65 2.92 8.14
N ALA A 76 -1.81 2.71 7.51
CA ALA A 76 -3.11 2.72 8.18
C ALA A 76 -3.19 1.63 9.26
N LEU A 77 -2.78 0.39 8.93
CA LEU A 77 -2.73 -0.72 9.89
C LEU A 77 -1.74 -0.46 11.04
N GLY A 78 -0.56 0.08 10.73
CA GLY A 78 0.40 0.48 11.74
C GLY A 78 -0.17 1.53 12.68
N THR A 79 -0.81 2.58 12.13
CA THR A 79 -1.42 3.64 12.94
C THR A 79 -2.61 3.15 13.78
N SER A 80 -3.44 2.24 13.26
CA SER A 80 -4.55 1.69 14.03
C SER A 80 -4.06 0.83 15.19
N LEU A 81 -3.03 -0.01 14.97
CA LEU A 81 -2.45 -0.83 16.03
C LEU A 81 -1.79 0.00 17.13
N VAL A 82 -1.07 1.06 16.75
CA VAL A 82 -0.47 1.99 17.71
C VAL A 82 -1.54 2.76 18.48
N ALA A 83 -2.61 3.21 17.83
CA ALA A 83 -3.72 3.88 18.50
C ALA A 83 -4.42 2.95 19.51
N SER A 84 -4.68 1.70 19.13
CA SER A 84 -5.23 0.69 20.03
C SER A 84 -4.32 0.40 21.22
N ALA A 85 -3.00 0.37 21.01
CA ALA A 85 -2.03 0.21 22.08
C ALA A 85 -2.02 1.40 23.05
N VAL A 86 -2.07 2.63 22.55
CA VAL A 86 -2.14 3.83 23.40
C VAL A 86 -3.40 3.81 24.26
N PHE A 87 -4.54 3.45 23.68
CA PHE A 87 -5.78 3.31 24.44
C PHE A 87 -5.68 2.21 25.52
N GLY A 88 -5.17 1.03 25.16
CA GLY A 88 -4.99 -0.07 26.11
C GLY A 88 -4.01 0.26 27.24
N GLY A 89 -2.92 0.97 26.94
CA GLY A 89 -1.95 1.43 27.93
C GLY A 89 -2.51 2.49 28.88
N LEU A 90 -3.31 3.43 28.36
CA LEU A 90 -4.00 4.43 29.19
C LEU A 90 -5.03 3.76 30.10
N ALA A 91 -5.79 2.79 29.60
CA ALA A 91 -6.75 2.04 30.42
C ALA A 91 -6.05 1.25 31.54
N TRP A 92 -4.88 0.64 31.26
CA TRP A 92 -4.08 -0.06 32.27
C TRP A 92 -3.51 0.89 33.33
N LEU A 93 -2.96 2.04 32.93
CA LEU A 93 -2.43 3.04 33.86
C LEU A 93 -3.52 3.58 34.79
N LEU A 94 -4.71 3.86 34.25
CA LEU A 94 -5.84 4.37 35.03
C LEU A 94 -6.41 3.33 35.99
N TRP A 95 -6.35 2.04 35.64
CA TRP A 95 -6.64 0.95 36.58
C TRP A 95 -5.60 0.87 37.71
N HIS A 96 -4.31 1.01 37.39
CA HIS A 96 -3.23 0.92 38.39
C HIS A 96 -3.22 2.08 39.40
N ASP A 97 -3.57 3.30 38.97
CA ASP A 97 -3.51 4.48 39.83
C ASP A 97 -4.70 4.61 40.79
N ASP A 98 -5.73 3.77 40.70
CA ASP A 98 -6.93 3.72 41.57
C ASP A 98 -7.66 5.08 41.73
N ARG A 99 -7.35 6.05 40.86
CA ARG A 99 -7.67 7.48 41.00
C ARG A 99 -8.86 7.96 40.18
N THR A 100 -9.39 7.11 39.31
CA THR A 100 -10.54 7.43 38.46
C THR A 100 -11.39 6.18 38.36
N GLY A 101 -12.68 6.25 38.73
CA GLY A 101 -13.63 5.17 38.45
C GLY A 101 -13.43 4.68 37.02
N GLY A 102 -13.04 3.41 36.87
CA GLY A 102 -12.32 2.92 35.70
C GLY A 102 -12.98 3.23 34.36
N LEU A 103 -12.17 3.42 33.31
CA LEU A 103 -12.62 3.35 31.91
C LEU A 103 -13.10 1.95 31.50
N LEU A 104 -12.85 0.96 32.36
CA LEU A 104 -13.35 -0.39 32.31
C LEU A 104 -14.62 -0.42 33.18
N ALA A 105 -15.72 -1.05 32.72
CA ALA A 105 -16.90 -1.09 33.58
C ALA A 105 -16.66 -1.93 34.83
N HIS A 106 -17.46 -1.62 35.84
CA HIS A 106 -17.67 -2.45 37.02
C HIS A 106 -17.82 -3.93 36.65
N GLY A 107 -16.91 -4.75 37.20
CA GLY A 107 -16.81 -6.19 36.95
C GLY A 107 -15.69 -6.59 35.98
N ALA A 108 -15.06 -5.64 35.29
CA ALA A 108 -13.91 -5.88 34.41
C ALA A 108 -12.56 -5.63 35.09
N ASP A 109 -12.55 -4.99 36.27
CA ASP A 109 -11.37 -4.63 37.09
C ASP A 109 -10.75 -5.83 37.83
N THR A 110 -10.68 -6.98 37.18
CA THR A 110 -9.95 -8.15 37.71
C THR A 110 -8.50 -8.09 37.27
N GLU A 111 -7.57 -8.44 38.16
CA GLU A 111 -6.12 -8.50 37.88
C GLU A 111 -5.78 -9.31 36.61
N GLN A 112 -6.55 -10.37 36.35
CA GLN A 112 -6.42 -11.21 35.15
C GLN A 112 -6.75 -10.46 33.84
N ASN A 113 -7.73 -9.54 33.86
CA ASN A 113 -8.11 -8.75 32.69
C ASN A 113 -7.09 -7.64 32.43
N ALA A 114 -6.56 -7.01 33.49
CA ALA A 114 -5.51 -6.01 33.39
C ALA A 114 -4.22 -6.59 32.80
N THR A 115 -3.80 -7.78 33.24
CA THR A 115 -2.64 -8.49 32.68
C THR A 115 -2.86 -8.91 31.22
N THR A 116 -4.04 -9.41 30.87
CA THR A 116 -4.37 -9.76 29.49
C THR A 116 -4.37 -8.52 28.58
N GLY A 117 -4.91 -7.41 29.05
CA GLY A 117 -4.90 -6.12 28.33
C GLY A 117 -3.48 -5.60 28.08
N LEU A 118 -2.59 -5.71 29.07
CA LEU A 118 -1.18 -5.34 28.93
C LEU A 118 -0.48 -6.19 27.86
N ILE A 119 -0.71 -7.51 27.84
CA ILE A 119 -0.14 -8.41 26.83
C ILE A 119 -0.62 -8.03 25.42
N VAL A 120 -1.91 -7.76 25.25
CA VAL A 120 -2.48 -7.32 23.95
C VAL A 120 -1.90 -5.97 23.53
N CYS A 121 -1.73 -5.04 24.47
CA CYS A 121 -1.10 -3.74 24.21
C CYS A 121 0.34 -3.91 23.72
N LEU A 122 1.16 -4.69 24.43
CA LEU A 122 2.54 -4.97 24.04
C LEU A 122 2.61 -5.67 22.68
N GLY A 123 1.71 -6.62 22.42
CA GLY A 123 1.59 -7.28 21.12
C GLY A 123 1.22 -6.31 19.99
N ALA A 124 0.29 -5.38 20.24
CA ALA A 124 -0.10 -4.35 19.27
C ALA A 124 1.04 -3.37 18.98
N ILE A 125 1.86 -3.00 19.98
CA ILE A 125 3.07 -2.19 19.78
C ILE A 125 4.11 -2.96 18.97
N ALA A 126 4.39 -4.20 19.36
CA ALA A 126 5.38 -5.06 18.72
C ALA A 126 5.07 -5.30 17.23
N LEU A 127 3.78 -5.34 16.84
CA LEU A 127 3.35 -5.45 15.45
C LEU A 127 3.17 -4.10 14.75
N GLY A 128 2.67 -3.08 15.47
CA GLY A 128 2.35 -1.77 14.93
C GLY A 128 3.59 -0.96 14.54
N ILE A 129 4.64 -0.97 15.38
CA ILE A 129 5.90 -0.27 15.11
C ILE A 129 6.57 -0.75 13.81
N PRO A 130 6.84 -2.06 13.60
CA PRO A 130 7.47 -2.51 12.37
C PRO A 130 6.60 -2.25 11.15
N LEU A 131 5.27 -2.36 11.25
CA LEU A 131 4.37 -2.04 10.14
C LEU A 131 4.37 -0.55 9.79
N GLY A 132 4.29 0.34 10.79
CA GLY A 132 4.33 1.79 10.59
C GLY A 132 5.67 2.32 10.10
N LEU A 133 6.78 1.69 10.55
CA LEU A 133 8.13 2.02 10.09
C LEU A 133 8.49 1.32 8.77
N SER A 134 7.77 0.25 8.40
CA SER A 134 7.95 -0.40 7.11
C SER A 134 7.50 0.53 5.99
N SER A 135 8.38 0.69 5.01
CA SER A 135 8.16 1.60 3.91
C SER A 135 8.67 0.92 2.65
N ALA A 136 7.75 0.32 1.89
CA ALA A 136 7.98 0.00 0.49
C ALA A 136 7.50 1.20 -0.34
N ALA A 137 8.37 1.77 -1.17
CA ALA A 137 8.00 2.72 -2.19
C ALA A 137 8.60 2.29 -3.51
N THR A 138 7.75 2.08 -4.50
CA THR A 138 8.16 2.08 -5.90
C THR A 138 7.87 3.46 -6.47
N ARG A 139 8.83 3.98 -7.24
CA ARG A 139 8.67 5.19 -8.02
C ARG A 139 9.03 4.85 -9.45
N ILE A 140 8.15 5.19 -10.37
CA ILE A 140 8.41 5.08 -11.79
C ILE A 140 8.53 6.49 -12.33
N THR A 141 9.62 6.78 -13.02
CA THR A 141 9.81 8.04 -13.72
C THR A 141 9.85 7.75 -15.21
N LEU A 142 8.87 8.28 -15.94
CA LEU A 142 8.86 8.29 -17.40
C LEU A 142 9.62 9.53 -17.84
N SER A 143 10.77 9.33 -18.50
CA SER A 143 11.60 10.41 -19.02
C SER A 143 11.65 10.36 -20.54
N THR A 144 12.10 11.43 -21.16
CA THR A 144 12.29 11.48 -22.63
C THR A 144 13.28 10.44 -23.14
N ASN A 145 14.24 10.05 -22.29
CA ASN A 145 15.33 9.16 -22.66
C ASN A 145 15.06 7.69 -22.29
N GLY A 146 14.15 7.44 -21.34
CA GLY A 146 13.80 6.08 -20.94
C GLY A 146 12.86 6.02 -19.75
N ILE A 147 12.74 4.82 -19.18
CA ILE A 147 11.95 4.53 -17.99
C ILE A 147 12.90 4.26 -16.82
N ARG A 148 12.71 4.98 -15.71
CA ARG A 148 13.42 4.70 -14.45
C ARG A 148 12.48 4.09 -13.43
N ARG A 149 12.90 2.99 -12.80
CA ARG A 149 12.22 2.38 -11.66
C ARG A 149 13.14 2.44 -10.44
N GLU A 150 12.71 3.21 -9.44
CA GLU A 150 13.34 3.30 -8.14
C GLU A 150 12.49 2.54 -7.11
N ASN A 151 13.03 1.46 -6.57
CA ASN A 151 12.44 0.67 -5.49
C ASN A 151 13.19 0.96 -4.20
N ARG A 152 12.50 1.52 -3.21
CA ARG A 152 13.01 1.73 -1.87
C ARG A 152 12.24 0.87 -0.90
N PHE A 153 12.93 -0.07 -0.29
CA PHE A 153 12.39 -0.90 0.78
C PHE A 153 13.11 -0.55 2.09
N ARG A 154 12.34 -0.25 3.11
CA ARG A 154 12.82 -0.05 4.47
C ARG A 154 11.94 -0.86 5.39
N ILE A 155 12.52 -1.74 6.17
CA ILE A 155 11.91 -2.33 7.37
C ILE A 155 12.90 -2.13 8.51
N VAL A 156 12.46 -2.26 9.76
CA VAL A 156 13.33 -2.07 10.94
C VAL A 156 14.64 -2.85 10.75
N GLY A 157 15.77 -2.14 10.77
CA GLY A 157 17.11 -2.70 10.56
C GLY A 157 17.54 -2.97 9.11
N ILE A 158 16.61 -3.06 8.13
CA ILE A 158 16.95 -3.42 6.73
C ILE A 158 16.57 -2.28 5.78
N LYS A 159 17.55 -1.79 5.03
CA LYS A 159 17.37 -0.80 3.95
C LYS A 159 17.85 -1.41 2.63
N ARG A 160 16.96 -1.46 1.64
CA ARG A 160 17.31 -1.83 0.26
C ARG A 160 16.89 -0.72 -0.67
N HIS A 161 17.79 -0.33 -1.55
CA HIS A 161 17.54 0.65 -2.60
C HIS A 161 17.99 0.03 -3.91
N THR A 162 17.04 -0.06 -4.83
CA THR A 162 17.27 -0.58 -6.17
C THR A 162 16.83 0.50 -7.13
N ASP A 163 17.74 0.89 -8.01
CA ASP A 163 17.47 1.87 -9.05
C ASP A 163 17.84 1.28 -10.41
N VAL A 164 16.91 1.32 -11.35
CA VAL A 164 17.06 0.75 -12.68
C VAL A 164 16.58 1.78 -13.68
N PHE A 165 17.43 2.09 -14.66
CA PHE A 165 17.08 2.92 -15.79
C PHE A 165 17.17 2.09 -17.05
N VAL A 166 16.11 2.14 -17.85
CA VAL A 166 15.99 1.42 -19.12
C VAL A 166 15.80 2.46 -20.22
N PRO A 167 16.80 2.66 -21.11
CA PRO A 167 16.65 3.51 -22.28
C PRO A 167 15.49 3.07 -23.17
N TRP A 168 14.83 4.01 -23.84
CA TRP A 168 13.76 3.63 -24.79
C TRP A 168 14.27 2.76 -25.95
N SER A 169 15.53 2.96 -26.36
CA SER A 169 16.17 2.22 -27.46
C SER A 169 16.47 0.76 -27.10
N SER A 170 16.61 0.43 -25.82
CA SER A 170 16.89 -0.94 -25.39
C SER A 170 15.62 -1.76 -25.15
N ILE A 171 14.45 -1.13 -25.17
CA ILE A 171 13.17 -1.82 -24.97
C ILE A 171 12.73 -2.41 -26.31
N THR A 172 12.65 -3.73 -26.40
CA THR A 172 12.18 -4.43 -27.59
C THR A 172 10.67 -4.59 -27.61
N ALA A 173 10.09 -4.99 -26.49
CA ALA A 173 8.66 -5.20 -26.37
C ALA A 173 8.11 -4.76 -25.00
N ILE A 174 6.81 -4.44 -24.99
CA ILE A 174 6.08 -4.05 -23.79
C ILE A 174 4.82 -4.92 -23.66
N SER A 175 4.85 -5.84 -22.72
CA SER A 175 3.79 -6.81 -22.47
C SER A 175 3.05 -6.54 -21.17
N ARG A 176 1.75 -6.88 -21.12
CA ARG A 176 0.96 -6.88 -19.88
C ARG A 176 1.12 -8.23 -19.23
N ASP A 177 1.41 -8.24 -17.94
CA ASP A 177 1.56 -9.46 -17.17
C ASP A 177 0.85 -9.34 -15.82
N HIS A 178 0.75 -10.44 -15.09
CA HIS A 178 0.20 -10.46 -13.74
C HIS A 178 1.07 -11.31 -12.82
N GLN A 179 1.26 -10.81 -11.59
CA GLN A 179 1.79 -11.62 -10.51
C GLN A 179 0.62 -12.33 -9.84
N GLU A 180 0.64 -13.65 -9.87
CA GLU A 180 -0.22 -14.46 -9.04
C GLU A 180 0.34 -14.52 -7.62
N ILE A 181 -0.48 -14.15 -6.64
CA ILE A 181 -0.19 -14.33 -5.22
C ILE A 181 -1.27 -15.24 -4.65
N SER A 182 -0.93 -16.50 -4.44
CA SER A 182 -1.75 -17.41 -3.68
C SER A 182 -1.66 -17.02 -2.20
N THR A 183 -2.80 -16.64 -1.64
CA THR A 183 -2.96 -16.51 -0.19
C THR A 183 -3.84 -17.65 0.28
N GLY A 184 -3.73 -18.06 1.54
CA GLY A 184 -4.58 -19.13 2.10
C GLY A 184 -6.09 -18.85 2.04
N TRP A 185 -6.50 -17.66 1.59
CA TRP A 185 -7.89 -17.21 1.43
C TRP A 185 -8.28 -16.98 -0.03
N GLY A 186 -7.41 -17.32 -0.98
CA GLY A 186 -7.65 -17.16 -2.41
C GLY A 186 -6.45 -16.61 -3.17
N THR A 187 -6.57 -16.64 -4.50
CA THR A 187 -5.55 -16.13 -5.42
C THR A 187 -5.81 -14.67 -5.74
N ARG A 188 -4.78 -13.83 -5.57
CA ARG A 188 -4.80 -12.42 -5.95
C ARG A 188 -3.91 -12.19 -7.18
N TYR A 189 -4.48 -11.56 -8.19
CA TYR A 189 -3.76 -11.15 -9.40
C TYR A 189 -3.33 -9.69 -9.30
N ASN A 190 -2.03 -9.44 -9.24
CA ASN A 190 -1.48 -8.09 -9.27
C ASN A 190 -0.98 -7.76 -10.66
N LEU A 191 -1.58 -6.77 -11.31
CA LEU A 191 -1.16 -6.32 -12.64
C LEU A 191 0.28 -5.78 -12.62
N LEU A 192 1.04 -6.19 -13.64
CA LEU A 192 2.41 -5.81 -13.95
C LEU A 192 2.49 -5.36 -15.42
N ILE A 193 3.47 -4.51 -15.73
CA ILE A 193 3.92 -4.28 -17.12
C ILE A 193 5.34 -4.80 -17.21
N ARG A 194 5.63 -5.66 -18.19
CA ARG A 194 6.99 -6.11 -18.48
C ARG A 194 7.60 -5.27 -19.59
N LEU A 195 8.84 -4.85 -19.36
CA LEU A 195 9.69 -4.22 -20.35
C LEU A 195 10.73 -5.27 -20.76
N GLU A 196 10.60 -5.80 -21.97
CA GLU A 196 11.56 -6.73 -22.54
C GLU A 196 12.73 -5.93 -23.16
N HIS A 197 13.94 -6.43 -22.98
CA HIS A 197 15.15 -5.78 -23.46
C HIS A 197 16.20 -6.81 -23.90
N ASP A 198 16.98 -6.49 -24.93
CA ASP A 198 17.96 -7.41 -25.51
C ASP A 198 19.25 -7.49 -24.69
N ASP A 199 19.65 -6.39 -24.06
CA ASP A 199 20.85 -6.36 -23.23
C ASP A 199 20.57 -7.07 -21.90
N PRO A 200 21.16 -8.24 -21.61
CA PRO A 200 20.89 -8.93 -20.36
C PRO A 200 21.25 -8.01 -19.19
N VAL A 201 20.28 -7.72 -18.34
CA VAL A 201 20.54 -6.94 -17.13
C VAL A 201 21.43 -7.81 -16.27
N LEU A 202 22.67 -7.35 -16.06
CA LEU A 202 23.77 -8.10 -15.44
C LEU A 202 23.47 -8.64 -14.03
N GLU A 203 22.34 -8.30 -13.43
CA GLU A 203 21.79 -8.99 -12.24
C GLU A 203 20.32 -8.58 -12.06
N PRO A 204 19.35 -9.51 -11.94
CA PRO A 204 17.97 -9.15 -11.61
C PRO A 204 17.93 -8.47 -10.24
N ARG A 205 17.76 -7.15 -10.24
CA ARG A 205 17.84 -6.32 -9.03
C ARG A 205 16.57 -6.38 -8.16
N TRP A 206 15.55 -7.06 -8.65
CA TRP A 206 14.29 -7.27 -7.96
C TRP A 206 13.69 -8.64 -8.28
N HIS A 207 13.02 -9.25 -7.31
CA HIS A 207 12.45 -10.61 -7.41
C HIS A 207 11.42 -10.84 -8.54
N LEU A 208 10.94 -9.79 -9.21
CA LEU A 208 10.02 -9.89 -10.35
C LEU A 208 10.72 -9.67 -11.70
N ASP A 209 12.00 -9.28 -11.67
CA ASP A 209 12.80 -9.11 -12.87
C ASP A 209 13.30 -10.46 -13.35
N THR A 210 13.39 -10.60 -14.67
CA THR A 210 14.10 -11.70 -15.32
C THR A 210 15.36 -11.14 -16.00
N PRO A 211 16.31 -11.98 -16.42
CA PRO A 211 17.52 -11.50 -17.10
C PRO A 211 17.26 -10.65 -18.34
N THR A 212 16.11 -10.86 -19.00
CA THR A 212 15.67 -10.22 -20.25
C THR A 212 14.45 -9.32 -20.07
N SER A 213 13.92 -9.17 -18.86
CA SER A 213 12.75 -8.31 -18.63
C SER A 213 12.74 -7.63 -17.27
N ILE A 214 12.24 -6.40 -17.26
CA ILE A 214 12.04 -5.61 -16.05
C ILE A 214 10.56 -5.46 -15.77
N ALA A 215 10.14 -5.80 -14.54
CA ALA A 215 8.74 -5.74 -14.15
C ALA A 215 8.38 -4.40 -13.49
N LEU A 216 7.30 -3.76 -13.95
CA LEU A 216 6.72 -2.55 -13.36
C LEU A 216 5.44 -2.92 -12.59
N PRO A 217 5.40 -2.77 -11.25
CA PRO A 217 4.24 -3.18 -10.45
C PRO A 217 3.12 -2.12 -10.48
N VAL A 218 2.40 -2.06 -11.59
CA VAL A 218 1.39 -1.02 -11.85
C VAL A 218 0.21 -1.05 -10.89
N SER A 219 -0.14 -2.23 -10.37
CA SER A 219 -1.19 -2.38 -9.36
C SER A 219 -0.96 -1.57 -8.08
N ARG A 220 0.28 -1.19 -7.77
CA ARG A 220 0.65 -0.42 -6.56
C ARG A 220 0.85 1.07 -6.83
N LEU A 221 0.74 1.52 -8.07
CA LEU A 221 0.98 2.90 -8.46
C LEU A 221 -0.28 3.75 -8.32
N THR A 222 -0.07 5.05 -8.20
CA THR A 222 -1.14 6.06 -8.19
C THR A 222 -1.83 6.21 -9.55
N ALA A 223 -1.14 5.87 -10.64
CA ALA A 223 -1.70 5.93 -11.99
C ALA A 223 -2.58 4.71 -12.28
N GLU A 224 -3.61 4.90 -13.10
CA GLU A 224 -4.47 3.80 -13.54
C GLU A 224 -3.68 2.84 -14.46
N PRO A 225 -3.68 1.51 -14.22
CA PRO A 225 -2.81 0.57 -14.94
C PRO A 225 -2.95 0.59 -16.46
N ASN A 226 -4.19 0.66 -16.98
CA ASN A 226 -4.44 0.64 -18.42
C ASN A 226 -3.99 1.95 -19.08
N THR A 227 -4.28 3.10 -18.47
CA THR A 227 -3.78 4.40 -18.95
C THR A 227 -2.26 4.45 -18.91
N LEU A 228 -1.64 3.94 -17.85
CA LEU A 228 -0.18 3.88 -17.76
C LEU A 228 0.43 2.98 -18.84
N TYR A 229 -0.17 1.80 -19.09
CA TYR A 229 0.25 0.94 -20.19
C TYR A 229 0.11 1.63 -21.54
N ALA A 230 -1.04 2.23 -21.82
CA ALA A 230 -1.29 2.94 -23.08
C ALA A 230 -0.31 4.09 -23.29
N ALA A 231 0.00 4.85 -22.24
CA ALA A 231 0.99 5.92 -22.29
C ALA A 231 2.41 5.37 -22.56
N ILE A 232 2.85 4.33 -21.85
CA ILE A 232 4.17 3.71 -22.05
C ILE A 232 4.29 3.13 -23.46
N HIS A 233 3.27 2.40 -23.92
CA HIS A 233 3.23 1.81 -25.25
C HIS A 233 3.32 2.90 -26.33
N ARG A 234 2.54 3.98 -26.22
CA ARG A 234 2.59 5.10 -27.17
C ARG A 234 3.97 5.78 -27.18
N LEU A 235 4.57 6.02 -26.01
CA LEU A 235 5.90 6.64 -25.90
C LEU A 235 7.00 5.78 -26.51
N HIS A 236 6.83 4.45 -26.48
CA HIS A 236 7.75 3.51 -27.12
C HIS A 236 7.58 3.51 -28.64
N THR A 237 6.35 3.33 -29.14
CA THR A 237 6.07 3.21 -30.58
C THR A 237 6.20 4.52 -31.35
N GLU A 238 5.93 5.67 -30.71
CA GLU A 238 5.97 6.99 -31.33
C GLU A 238 7.01 7.87 -30.62
N PRO A 239 8.29 7.91 -31.06
CA PRO A 239 9.33 8.70 -30.42
C PRO A 239 9.01 10.19 -30.31
N GLU A 240 8.29 10.74 -31.29
CA GLU A 240 7.83 12.13 -31.30
C GLU A 240 6.89 12.46 -30.13
N SER A 241 6.09 11.49 -29.69
CA SER A 241 5.16 11.66 -28.57
C SER A 241 5.88 11.89 -27.23
N ARG A 242 7.18 11.53 -27.14
CA ARG A 242 8.02 11.80 -25.96
C ARG A 242 8.18 13.29 -25.69
N LYS A 243 8.00 14.16 -26.70
CA LYS A 243 7.97 15.62 -26.51
C LYS A 243 6.88 16.08 -25.55
N ALA A 244 5.79 15.32 -25.42
CA ALA A 244 4.71 15.62 -24.49
C ALA A 244 5.16 15.55 -23.02
N LEU A 245 6.23 14.80 -22.71
CA LEU A 245 6.80 14.71 -21.36
C LEU A 245 7.49 16.00 -20.90
N TYR A 246 7.83 16.92 -21.82
CA TYR A 246 8.41 18.23 -21.46
C TYR A 246 7.39 19.21 -20.91
N ARG A 247 6.10 19.01 -21.23
CA ARG A 247 5.09 20.01 -20.91
C ARG A 247 4.72 19.97 -19.43
N ALA A 248 4.37 21.13 -18.87
CA ALA A 248 3.91 21.22 -17.49
C ALA A 248 2.63 20.40 -17.24
N ASP A 249 1.84 20.16 -18.30
CA ASP A 249 0.62 19.36 -18.27
C ASP A 249 0.83 17.88 -18.60
N ALA A 250 2.08 17.42 -18.73
CA ALA A 250 2.44 16.02 -18.94
C ALA A 250 1.73 15.04 -17.97
N PRO A 251 1.48 15.35 -16.69
CA PRO A 251 0.66 14.49 -15.81
C PRO A 251 -0.72 14.14 -16.37
N LYS A 252 -1.32 14.98 -17.22
CA LYS A 252 -2.62 14.70 -17.87
C LYS A 252 -2.58 13.51 -18.81
N LEU A 253 -1.39 13.13 -19.31
CA LEU A 253 -1.22 11.90 -20.11
C LEU A 253 -1.58 10.64 -19.34
N LEU A 254 -1.55 10.71 -18.01
CA LEU A 254 -1.88 9.61 -17.10
C LEU A 254 -3.27 9.75 -16.48
N GLU A 255 -4.06 10.74 -16.93
CA GLU A 255 -5.45 10.89 -16.51
C GLU A 255 -6.32 9.89 -17.26
N ALA A 256 -6.89 8.96 -16.51
CA ALA A 256 -7.89 8.04 -17.01
C ALA A 256 -9.08 8.83 -17.61
N PRO A 257 -9.56 8.48 -18.82
CA PRO A 257 -10.79 9.06 -19.33
C PRO A 257 -11.96 8.73 -18.38
N PRO A 258 -12.91 9.66 -18.19
CA PRO A 258 -14.04 9.46 -17.29
C PRO A 258 -14.82 8.20 -17.65
N LEU A 259 -15.35 7.49 -16.63
CA LEU A 259 -16.02 6.19 -16.78
C LEU A 259 -17.11 6.19 -17.87
N ARG A 260 -17.85 7.29 -18.00
CA ARG A 260 -18.90 7.45 -19.02
C ARG A 260 -18.38 7.37 -20.46
N GLN A 261 -17.15 7.78 -20.71
CA GLN A 261 -16.53 7.70 -22.04
C GLN A 261 -15.98 6.30 -22.34
N ARG A 262 -15.59 5.55 -21.30
CA ARG A 262 -15.09 4.16 -21.45
C ARG A 262 -16.22 3.23 -21.88
N TRP A 263 -17.37 3.31 -21.22
CA TRP A 263 -18.55 2.49 -21.54
C TRP A 263 -19.21 2.82 -22.88
N ARG A 264 -18.79 3.90 -23.55
CA ARG A 264 -19.31 4.26 -24.88
C ARG A 264 -18.46 3.71 -26.04
N ASN A 265 -17.23 3.29 -25.73
CA ASN A 265 -16.23 2.87 -26.70
C ASN A 265 -15.83 1.39 -26.52
N GLU A 266 -16.54 0.66 -25.67
CA GLU A 266 -16.59 -0.81 -25.62
C GLU A 266 -17.83 -1.28 -26.37
#